data_AF-A0A498GFI4-F1
#
_entry.id   AF-A0A498GFI4-F1
#
_cell.length_a   1.000
_cell.length_b   1.000
_cell.length_c   1.000
_cell.angle_alpha   90.00
_cell.angle_beta   90.00
_cell.angle_gamma   90.00
#
_symmetry.space_group_name_H-M   'P 1'
#
loop_
_entity.id
_entity.type
_entity.pdbx_description
1 polymer ?
#
loop_
_entity_poly.entity_id
_entity_poly.type
_entity_poly.pdbx_seq_one_letter_code
_entity_poly.pdbx_strand_id
1 'polypeptide(L)'
;MSQSDPNRTYVESTIIMTTVRVVVPFVFTFGVFVMFHGAESAGGGFQGGVIVASAVLLLAFAFGIEPTRAWLEGPLAQIAIASGGGTFALIGLGALFSGGAFLEYPAYGFGTDGVKYGIELVELGIGAVVSGVLVSLFFSLSQGDFQSVGSGGGNGNSNGDGDAAGGERA
;
A
#
# COMPACT_ATOMS: atom_id res chain seq x y z
N MET A 1 -11.23 -19.02 -43.90
CA MET A 1 -12.04 -18.53 -42.76
C MET A 1 -11.14 -18.55 -41.54
N SER A 2 -10.62 -17.39 -41.09
CA SER A 2 -9.86 -17.32 -39.85
C SER A 2 -10.84 -17.41 -38.69
N GLN A 3 -10.80 -18.50 -37.94
CA GLN A 3 -11.51 -18.57 -36.67
C GLN A 3 -10.76 -17.63 -35.70
N SER A 4 -11.37 -16.48 -35.41
CA SER A 4 -10.94 -15.61 -34.32
C SER A 4 -11.46 -16.20 -33.02
N ASP A 5 -10.59 -16.85 -32.26
CA ASP A 5 -10.89 -17.34 -30.92
C ASP A 5 -11.31 -16.16 -30.02
N PRO A 6 -12.54 -16.16 -29.46
CA PRO A 6 -13.03 -15.09 -28.61
C PRO A 6 -12.46 -15.14 -27.18
N ASN A 7 -11.54 -16.07 -26.90
CA ASN A 7 -11.03 -16.36 -25.55
C ASN A 7 -9.50 -16.28 -25.46
N ARG A 8 -8.88 -15.18 -25.91
CA ARG A 8 -7.51 -14.86 -25.49
C ARG A 8 -7.53 -14.19 -24.12
N THR A 9 -7.84 -15.00 -23.11
CA THR A 9 -7.49 -14.73 -21.71
C THR A 9 -5.97 -14.54 -21.64
N TYR A 10 -5.48 -13.42 -21.09
CA TYR A 10 -4.07 -13.11 -20.77
C TYR A 10 -3.03 -14.04 -21.42
N VAL A 11 -2.48 -13.67 -22.57
CA VAL A 11 -1.25 -14.31 -23.05
C VAL A 11 -0.10 -13.79 -22.20
N GLU A 12 0.34 -14.61 -21.24
CA GLU A 12 1.63 -14.43 -20.56
C GLU A 12 2.71 -14.19 -21.63
N SER A 13 3.19 -12.95 -21.68
CA SER A 13 4.22 -12.57 -22.63
C SER A 13 5.57 -12.78 -21.98
N THR A 14 6.32 -13.78 -22.47
CA THR A 14 7.69 -14.05 -22.03
C THR A 14 8.57 -12.80 -22.13
N ILE A 15 8.33 -11.95 -23.14
CA ILE A 15 9.06 -10.69 -23.32
C ILE A 15 8.75 -9.72 -22.17
N ILE A 16 7.47 -9.54 -21.82
CA ILE A 16 7.06 -8.64 -20.72
C ILE A 16 7.60 -9.15 -19.38
N MET A 17 7.39 -10.42 -19.05
CA MET A 17 7.89 -11.02 -17.80
C MET A 17 9.40 -10.89 -17.66
N THR A 18 10.15 -11.20 -18.73
CA THR A 18 11.62 -11.10 -18.73
C THR A 18 12.07 -9.65 -18.55
N THR A 19 11.44 -8.71 -19.25
CA THR A 19 11.76 -7.28 -19.15
C THR A 19 11.49 -6.77 -17.74
N VAL A 20 10.31 -7.04 -17.19
CA VAL A 20 9.94 -6.60 -15.84
C VAL A 20 10.87 -7.20 -14.78
N ARG A 21 11.22 -8.49 -14.89
CA ARG A 21 12.16 -9.15 -13.97
C ARG A 21 13.53 -8.47 -13.93
N VAL A 22 14.00 -7.94 -15.06
CA VAL A 22 15.28 -7.22 -15.14
C VAL A 22 15.13 -5.78 -14.68
N VAL A 23 14.06 -5.08 -15.08
CA VAL A 23 13.90 -3.63 -14.87
C VAL A 23 13.46 -3.29 -13.45
N VAL A 24 12.57 -4.08 -12.84
CA VAL A 24 11.98 -3.78 -11.52
C VAL A 24 13.02 -3.53 -10.42
N PRO A 25 14.09 -4.35 -10.27
CA PRO A 25 15.12 -4.08 -9.27
C PRO A 25 15.76 -2.69 -9.42
N PHE A 26 15.99 -2.22 -10.65
CA PHE A 26 16.55 -0.89 -10.91
C PHE A 26 15.55 0.21 -10.61
N VAL A 27 14.28 0.05 -11.02
CA VAL A 27 13.23 1.05 -10.74
C VAL A 27 12.99 1.16 -9.24
N PHE A 28 12.93 0.04 -8.54
CA PHE A 28 12.78 0.01 -7.08
C PHE A 28 13.96 0.69 -6.39
N THR A 29 15.19 0.34 -6.76
CA THR A 29 16.41 0.96 -6.20
C THR A 29 16.46 2.45 -6.49
N PHE A 30 16.05 2.87 -7.68
CA PHE A 30 15.97 4.28 -8.04
C PHE A 30 14.92 5.03 -7.20
N GLY A 31 13.75 4.44 -6.97
CA GLY A 31 12.73 5.02 -6.10
C GLY A 31 13.24 5.19 -4.66
N VAL A 32 13.94 4.19 -4.12
CA VAL A 32 14.60 4.26 -2.82
C VAL A 32 15.68 5.34 -2.79
N PHE A 33 16.53 5.42 -3.82
CA PHE A 33 17.54 6.47 -3.97
C PHE A 33 16.93 7.88 -3.93
N VAL A 34 15.82 8.10 -4.65
CA VAL A 34 15.09 9.38 -4.68
C VAL A 34 14.54 9.74 -3.30
N MET A 35 14.10 8.77 -2.50
CA MET A 35 13.64 9.03 -1.12
C MET A 35 14.81 9.43 -0.20
N PHE A 36 15.98 8.79 -0.34
CA PHE A 36 17.15 9.10 0.50
C PHE A 36 17.84 10.43 0.16
N HIS A 37 17.55 11.04 -0.99
CA HIS A 37 18.20 12.28 -1.44
C HIS A 37 17.21 13.43 -1.65
N GLY A 38 16.04 13.39 -1.02
CA GLY A 38 15.02 14.44 -1.17
C GLY A 38 15.44 15.78 -0.59
N ALA A 39 16.24 15.79 0.48
CA ALA A 39 16.75 17.02 1.08
C ALA A 39 17.77 17.79 0.19
N GLU A 40 18.43 17.11 -0.74
CA GLU A 40 19.50 17.70 -1.58
C GLU A 40 19.15 17.80 -3.07
N SER A 41 18.06 17.17 -3.52
CA SER A 41 17.73 17.07 -4.95
C SER A 41 16.26 17.38 -5.23
N ALA A 42 15.93 17.65 -6.50
CA ALA A 42 14.54 17.71 -6.94
C ALA A 42 13.94 16.30 -6.83
N GLY A 43 13.13 16.06 -5.80
CA GLY A 43 12.75 14.70 -5.41
C GLY A 43 11.99 14.64 -4.08
N GLY A 44 12.13 13.49 -3.41
CA GLY A 44 11.68 13.30 -2.03
C GLY A 44 10.76 12.10 -1.82
N GLY A 45 10.23 12.03 -0.60
CA GLY A 45 9.42 10.90 -0.11
C GLY A 45 8.24 10.56 -1.03
N PHE A 46 7.48 11.57 -1.44
CA PHE A 46 6.31 11.35 -2.29
C PHE A 46 6.69 10.73 -3.64
N GLN A 47 7.59 11.36 -4.38
CA GLN A 47 7.97 10.93 -5.73
C GLN A 47 8.66 9.57 -5.71
N GLY A 48 9.59 9.35 -4.77
CA GLY A 48 10.25 8.06 -4.58
C GLY A 48 9.25 6.96 -4.19
N GLY A 49 8.28 7.27 -3.33
CA GLY A 49 7.18 6.37 -2.97
C GLY A 49 6.31 5.98 -4.18
N VAL A 50 6.00 6.92 -5.08
CA VAL A 50 5.29 6.63 -6.33
C VAL A 50 6.10 5.69 -7.24
N ILE A 51 7.41 5.91 -7.37
CA ILE A 51 8.29 5.05 -8.16
C ILE A 51 8.32 3.62 -7.59
N VAL A 52 8.45 3.48 -6.27
CA VAL A 52 8.40 2.17 -5.60
C VAL A 52 7.06 1.47 -5.80
N ALA A 53 5.94 2.18 -5.62
CA ALA A 53 4.62 1.61 -5.91
C ALA A 53 4.51 1.16 -7.38
N SER A 54 5.01 1.97 -8.32
CA SER A 54 5.00 1.64 -9.74
C SER A 54 5.81 0.37 -10.04
N ALA A 55 6.95 0.16 -9.37
CA ALA A 55 7.73 -1.07 -9.49
C ALA A 55 6.94 -2.30 -9.02
N VAL A 56 6.18 -2.17 -7.94
CA VAL A 56 5.28 -3.22 -7.43
C VAL A 56 4.13 -3.50 -8.41
N LEU A 57 3.51 -2.45 -8.96
CA LEU A 57 2.44 -2.59 -9.95
C LEU A 57 2.93 -3.24 -11.25
N LEU A 58 4.17 -2.95 -11.68
CA LEU A 58 4.79 -3.62 -12.83
C LEU A 58 4.91 -5.13 -12.60
N LEU A 59 5.27 -5.57 -11.39
CA LEU A 59 5.26 -6.99 -11.03
C LEU A 59 3.84 -7.56 -11.11
N ALA A 60 2.84 -6.85 -10.58
CA ALA A 60 1.45 -7.29 -10.62
C ALA A 60 0.92 -7.46 -12.06
N PHE A 61 1.27 -6.56 -12.96
CA PHE A 61 0.87 -6.69 -14.37
C PHE A 61 1.63 -7.79 -15.12
N ALA A 62 2.89 -8.05 -14.77
CA ALA A 62 3.70 -9.04 -15.47
C ALA A 62 3.47 -10.47 -15.00
N PHE A 63 3.25 -10.68 -13.69
CA PHE A 63 3.14 -12.00 -13.06
C PHE A 63 1.74 -12.33 -12.55
N GLY A 64 0.77 -11.44 -12.79
CA GLY A 64 -0.62 -11.60 -12.39
C GLY A 64 -0.95 -10.88 -11.08
N ILE A 65 -2.19 -10.37 -11.03
CA ILE A 65 -2.68 -9.55 -9.91
C ILE A 65 -2.90 -10.42 -8.67
N GLU A 66 -3.62 -11.54 -8.76
CA GLU A 66 -3.86 -12.47 -7.63
C GLU A 66 -2.58 -13.00 -6.96
N PRO A 67 -1.56 -13.52 -7.68
CA PRO A 67 -0.32 -14.00 -7.05
C PRO A 67 0.46 -12.88 -6.37
N THR A 68 0.56 -11.72 -7.02
CA THR A 68 1.28 -10.55 -6.50
C THR A 68 0.55 -9.97 -5.29
N ARG A 69 -0.78 -9.95 -5.35
CA ARG A 69 -1.66 -9.62 -4.24
C ARG A 69 -1.46 -10.58 -3.09
N ALA A 70 -1.52 -11.90 -3.26
CA ALA A 70 -1.31 -12.85 -2.17
C ALA A 70 0.06 -12.67 -1.48
N TRP A 71 1.08 -12.26 -2.24
CA TRP A 71 2.38 -11.89 -1.70
C TRP A 71 2.35 -10.56 -0.91
N LEU A 72 1.54 -9.58 -1.34
CA LEU A 72 1.38 -8.25 -0.73
C LEU A 72 0.25 -8.12 0.30
N GLU A 73 -0.68 -9.07 0.35
CA GLU A 73 -1.77 -9.21 1.32
C GLU A 73 -1.25 -9.50 2.72
N GLY A 74 0.04 -9.82 2.84
CA GLY A 74 0.74 -9.73 4.10
C GLY A 74 0.66 -8.32 4.69
N PRO A 75 1.10 -8.14 5.94
CA PRO A 75 1.01 -6.86 6.63
C PRO A 75 1.94 -5.79 6.04
N LEU A 76 2.60 -6.02 4.90
CA LEU A 76 3.69 -5.19 4.38
C LEU A 76 3.25 -3.77 4.04
N ALA A 77 2.14 -3.62 3.29
CA ALA A 77 1.60 -2.30 2.95
C ALA A 77 1.09 -1.56 4.19
N GLN A 78 0.41 -2.27 5.10
CA GLN A 78 -0.08 -1.70 6.36
C GLN A 78 1.07 -1.30 7.29
N ILE A 79 2.13 -2.13 7.39
CA ILE A 79 3.35 -1.85 8.14
C ILE A 79 4.06 -0.65 7.53
N ALA A 80 4.18 -0.55 6.20
CA ALA A 80 4.79 0.60 5.54
C ALA A 80 4.05 1.90 5.87
N ILE A 81 2.71 1.88 5.81
CA ILE A 81 1.87 3.03 6.18
C ILE A 81 2.02 3.37 7.67
N ALA A 82 1.90 2.37 8.55
CA ALA A 82 1.97 2.58 9.99
C ALA A 82 3.36 3.04 10.45
N SER A 83 4.43 2.43 9.92
CA SER A 83 5.81 2.82 10.21
C SER A 83 6.14 4.19 9.65
N GLY A 84 5.70 4.52 8.44
CA GLY A 84 5.93 5.83 7.85
C GLY A 84 5.19 6.96 8.57
N GLY A 85 3.90 6.76 8.87
CA GLY A 85 3.10 7.69 9.66
C GLY A 85 3.61 7.80 11.11
N GLY A 86 4.01 6.68 11.70
CA GLY A 86 4.63 6.64 13.02
C GLY A 86 5.95 7.42 13.05
N THR A 87 6.80 7.26 12.04
CA THR A 87 8.06 7.99 11.88
C THR A 87 7.82 9.49 11.80
N PHE A 88 6.88 9.92 10.95
CA PHE A 88 6.48 11.33 10.83
C PHE A 88 6.00 11.90 12.18
N ALA A 89 5.12 11.18 12.87
CA ALA A 89 4.58 11.60 14.16
C ALA A 89 5.68 11.66 15.23
N LEU A 90 6.56 10.66 15.31
CA LEU A 90 7.64 10.59 16.30
C LEU A 90 8.63 11.74 16.13
N ILE A 91 9.00 12.09 14.90
CA ILE A 91 9.95 13.20 14.64
C ILE A 91 9.28 14.55 14.87
N GLY A 92 8.01 14.69 14.53
CA GLY A 92 7.28 15.92 14.82
C GLY A 92 7.07 16.13 16.32
N LEU A 93 6.69 15.08 17.05
CA LEU A 93 6.49 15.12 18.50
C LEU A 93 7.80 15.23 19.28
N GLY A 94 8.88 14.60 18.82
CA GLY A 94 10.20 14.71 19.46
C GLY A 94 10.74 16.15 19.46
N ALA A 95 10.42 16.94 18.43
CA ALA A 95 10.79 18.36 18.37
C ALA A 95 10.05 19.18 19.43
N LEU A 96 8.75 18.89 19.63
CA LEU A 96 7.95 19.48 20.70
C LEU A 96 8.48 19.13 22.10
N PHE A 97 8.87 17.86 22.33
CA PHE A 97 9.49 17.44 23.59
C PHE A 97 10.85 18.11 23.85
N SER A 98 11.53 18.54 22.79
CA SER A 98 12.79 19.28 22.87
C SER A 98 12.60 20.80 23.07
N GLY A 99 11.34 21.26 23.19
CA GLY A 99 11.00 22.67 23.41
C GLY A 99 10.86 23.51 22.12
N GLY A 100 10.93 22.88 20.94
CA GLY A 100 10.67 23.52 19.65
C GLY A 100 9.22 23.36 19.18
N ALA A 101 8.95 23.81 17.95
CA ALA A 101 7.71 23.56 17.23
C ALA A 101 7.68 22.18 16.57
N PHE A 102 6.50 21.74 16.13
CA PHE A 102 6.34 20.49 15.38
C PHE A 102 7.21 20.50 14.11
N LEU A 103 8.02 19.45 13.93
CA LEU A 103 9.02 19.33 12.85
C LEU A 103 10.11 20.42 12.85
N GLU A 104 10.34 21.11 13.97
CA GLU A 104 11.48 22.01 14.10
C GLU A 104 12.77 21.20 14.32
N TYR A 105 13.38 20.74 13.22
CA TYR A 105 14.60 19.92 13.27
C TYR A 105 15.77 20.54 14.05
N PRO A 106 16.02 21.87 14.01
CA PRO A 106 17.07 22.49 14.82
C PRO A 106 16.89 22.30 16.33
N ALA A 107 15.65 22.08 16.83
CA ALA A 107 15.36 21.91 18.25
C ALA A 107 16.03 20.66 18.85
N TYR A 108 16.42 19.69 18.02
CA TYR A 108 17.14 18.50 18.48
C TYR A 108 18.62 18.73 18.80
N GLY A 109 19.21 19.85 18.37
CA GLY A 109 20.60 20.20 18.71
C GLY A 109 21.69 19.36 18.02
N PHE A 110 21.36 18.58 16.98
CA PHE A 110 22.30 17.71 16.25
C PHE A 110 23.12 18.43 15.16
N GLY A 111 23.13 19.76 15.13
CA GLY A 111 23.82 20.55 14.11
C GLY A 111 23.14 20.50 12.72
N THR A 112 23.82 21.06 11.71
CA THR A 112 23.29 21.17 10.33
C THR A 112 23.07 19.81 9.67
N ASP A 113 23.96 18.85 9.92
CA ASP A 113 23.84 17.51 9.36
C ASP A 113 22.65 16.75 9.97
N GLY A 114 22.40 16.95 11.27
CA GLY A 114 21.23 16.38 11.94
C GLY A 114 19.90 16.91 11.40
N VAL A 115 19.85 18.17 10.97
CA VAL A 115 18.68 18.74 10.29
C VAL A 115 18.46 18.05 8.96
N LYS A 116 19.50 17.87 8.15
CA LYS A 116 19.43 17.16 6.87
C LYS A 116 18.90 15.74 7.04
N TYR A 117 19.52 14.94 7.91
CA TYR A 117 19.08 13.55 8.14
C TYR A 117 17.67 13.49 8.74
N GLY A 118 17.27 14.46 9.56
CA GLY A 118 15.91 14.57 10.06
C GLY A 118 14.88 14.74 8.94
N ILE A 119 15.18 15.61 7.96
CA ILE A 119 14.34 15.82 6.78
C ILE A 119 14.27 14.54 5.93
N GLU A 120 15.42 13.93 5.61
CA GLU A 120 15.47 12.69 4.82
C GLU A 120 14.70 11.55 5.48
N LEU A 121 14.76 11.44 6.81
CA LEU A 121 14.08 10.39 7.55
C LEU A 121 12.55 10.60 7.58
N VAL A 122 12.08 11.86 7.66
CA VAL A 122 10.67 12.20 7.45
C VAL A 122 10.23 11.88 6.03
N GLU A 123 11.04 12.20 5.03
CA GLU A 123 10.75 11.90 3.63
C GLU A 123 10.67 10.40 3.37
N LEU A 124 11.55 9.59 3.94
CA LEU A 124 11.44 8.12 3.88
C LEU A 124 10.13 7.63 4.49
N GLY A 125 9.72 8.21 5.62
CA GLY A 125 8.42 7.92 6.23
C GLY A 125 7.25 8.26 5.31
N ILE A 126 7.27 9.44 4.68
CA ILE A 126 6.26 9.84 3.69
C ILE A 126 6.26 8.88 2.50
N GLY A 127 7.43 8.47 2.00
CA GLY A 127 7.53 7.54 0.87
C GLY A 127 7.02 6.13 1.19
N ALA A 128 7.21 5.65 2.41
CA ALA A 128 6.62 4.41 2.89
C ALA A 128 5.08 4.49 2.93
N VAL A 129 4.52 5.60 3.42
CA VAL A 129 3.06 5.84 3.39
C VAL A 129 2.54 5.89 1.96
N VAL A 130 3.16 6.70 1.10
CA VAL A 130 2.71 6.88 -0.29
C VAL A 130 2.75 5.57 -1.06
N SER A 131 3.85 4.83 -0.96
CA SER A 131 3.96 3.53 -1.64
C SER A 131 2.92 2.53 -1.13
N GLY A 132 2.74 2.42 0.19
CA GLY A 132 1.76 1.52 0.78
C GLY A 132 0.32 1.87 0.41
N VAL A 133 -0.03 3.16 0.40
CA VAL A 133 -1.35 3.64 0.00
C VAL A 133 -1.62 3.36 -1.47
N LEU A 134 -0.69 3.67 -2.38
CA LEU A 134 -0.89 3.44 -3.82
C LEU A 134 -1.02 1.95 -4.15
N VAL A 135 -0.21 1.10 -3.53
CA VAL A 135 -0.30 -0.36 -3.70
C VAL A 135 -1.64 -0.86 -3.14
N SER A 136 -2.05 -0.41 -1.96
CA SER A 136 -3.34 -0.79 -1.36
C SER A 136 -4.52 -0.36 -2.23
N LEU A 137 -4.51 0.89 -2.71
CA LEU A 137 -5.54 1.42 -3.59
C LEU A 137 -5.63 0.63 -4.91
N PHE A 138 -4.49 0.30 -5.51
CA PHE A 138 -4.46 -0.52 -6.73
C PHE A 138 -5.18 -1.85 -6.53
N PHE A 139 -4.86 -2.58 -5.45
CA PHE A 139 -5.49 -3.87 -5.19
C PHE A 139 -6.95 -3.78 -4.73
N SER A 140 -7.34 -2.72 -4.02
CA SER A 140 -8.75 -2.47 -3.71
C SER A 140 -9.57 -2.22 -4.97
N LEU A 141 -9.02 -1.43 -5.92
CA LEU A 141 -9.67 -1.16 -7.19
C LEU A 141 -9.71 -2.39 -8.11
N SER A 142 -8.65 -3.20 -8.13
CA SER A 142 -8.60 -4.41 -8.96
C SER A 142 -9.63 -5.46 -8.54
N GLN A 143 -10.04 -5.46 -7.27
CA GLN A 143 -11.05 -6.36 -6.74
C GLN A 143 -12.48 -5.95 -7.09
N GLY A 144 -12.71 -4.68 -7.47
CA GLY A 144 -14.07 -4.15 -7.59
C GLY A 144 -14.82 -4.08 -6.26
N ASP A 145 -14.08 -4.15 -5.14
CA ASP A 145 -14.61 -4.22 -3.78
C ASP A 145 -15.04 -2.83 -3.29
N PHE A 146 -15.91 -2.16 -4.06
CA PHE A 146 -16.74 -1.10 -3.52
C PHE A 146 -17.80 -1.79 -2.67
N GLN A 147 -17.44 -2.16 -1.44
CA GLN A 147 -18.45 -2.49 -0.44
C GLN A 147 -19.41 -1.29 -0.38
N SER A 148 -20.60 -1.46 -0.94
CA SER A 148 -21.69 -0.56 -0.62
C SER A 148 -21.80 -0.61 0.89
N VAL A 149 -21.62 0.53 1.55
CA VAL A 149 -22.02 0.69 2.95
C VAL A 149 -23.55 0.63 2.93
N GLY A 150 -24.06 -0.59 2.75
CA GLY A 150 -25.46 -0.92 2.85
C GLY A 150 -25.79 -0.86 4.32
N SER A 151 -26.53 0.20 4.68
CA SER A 151 -27.16 0.44 5.96
C SER A 151 -27.45 -0.83 6.73
N GLY A 152 -27.08 -0.82 8.02
CA GLY A 152 -27.57 -1.78 8.99
C GLY A 152 -29.09 -1.88 8.92
N GLY A 153 -29.57 -2.99 8.36
CA GLY A 153 -30.95 -3.43 8.44
C GLY A 153 -30.98 -4.66 9.31
N GLY A 154 -31.20 -4.47 10.60
CA GLY A 154 -31.46 -5.58 11.51
C GLY A 154 -32.69 -6.36 11.03
N ASN A 155 -32.56 -7.68 10.99
CA ASN A 155 -33.73 -8.53 11.07
C ASN A 155 -33.39 -9.75 11.93
N GLY A 156 -33.73 -9.63 13.21
CA GLY A 156 -33.85 -10.78 14.08
C GLY A 156 -35.03 -11.61 13.59
N ASN A 157 -34.75 -12.84 13.16
CA ASN A 157 -35.78 -13.87 13.10
C ASN A 157 -35.44 -14.93 14.14
N SER A 158 -36.10 -14.82 15.27
CA SER A 158 -36.18 -15.83 16.32
C SER A 158 -36.71 -17.13 15.73
N ASN A 159 -35.86 -18.16 15.67
CA ASN A 159 -36.29 -19.54 15.51
C ASN A 159 -37.04 -19.96 16.77
N GLY A 160 -38.34 -20.18 16.63
CA GLY A 160 -39.21 -20.66 17.69
C GLY A 160 -40.36 -21.46 17.10
N ASP A 161 -40.05 -22.57 16.43
CA ASP A 161 -41.04 -23.63 16.20
C ASP A 161 -40.56 -24.88 16.95
N GLY A 162 -41.17 -25.07 18.11
CA GLY A 162 -41.02 -26.25 18.95
C GLY A 162 -41.91 -27.38 18.46
N ASP A 163 -41.31 -28.57 18.46
CA ASP A 163 -41.98 -29.87 18.48
C ASP A 163 -43.13 -29.91 19.50
N ALA A 164 -44.34 -30.25 19.05
CA ALA A 164 -45.37 -30.89 19.88
C ALA A 164 -46.47 -31.56 19.03
N ALA A 165 -46.31 -32.87 18.86
CA ALA A 165 -47.32 -33.92 19.04
C ALA A 165 -48.80 -33.67 18.66
N GLY A 166 -49.30 -34.51 17.74
CA GLY A 166 -50.71 -34.91 17.61
C GLY A 166 -50.87 -35.77 16.36
N GLY A 167 -51.15 -37.08 16.38
CA GLY A 167 -51.89 -37.85 17.37
C GLY A 167 -53.32 -38.10 16.90
N GLU A 168 -53.48 -39.00 15.92
CA GLU A 168 -54.60 -39.95 15.78
C GLU A 168 -56.06 -39.47 15.56
N ARG A 169 -56.64 -39.97 14.44
CA ARG A 169 -58.01 -40.52 14.22
C ARG A 169 -59.03 -39.78 13.32
N ALA A 170 -59.65 -40.65 12.50
CA ALA A 170 -60.92 -40.62 11.77
C ALA A 170 -60.92 -39.94 10.39
#